data_AF-A0A1T4M397-F1
#
_entry.id   AF-A0A1T4M397-F1
#
_cell.length_a   1.000
_cell.length_b   1.000
_cell.length_c   1.000
_cell.angle_alpha   90.00
_cell.angle_beta   90.00
_cell.angle_gamma   90.00
#
_symmetry.space_group_name_H-M   'P 1'
#
loop_
_entity.id
_entity.type
_entity.pdbx_description
1 polymer ?
#
loop_
_entity_poly.entity_id
_entity_poly.type
_entity_poly.pdbx_seq_one_letter_code
_entity_poly.pdbx_strand_id
1 'polypeptide(L)'
;MDARKGLMEQTRRHAAIVSLLGIRHVVLAVNKIDLVGFSEARFREIEAAFTAFAAPLAFHSAVAIPLSARLGDNVAERSARTPWYAGPSLLGHLETVETDTEAAGAPLRFPVQWVNRPDGEFRGFAGTVASGRVAVGDRVVVAASGQTTEIARIVTFDGDLANAAAGRSVTLTLKDEVDVARGDVLADPRQRPTVTRRFAADLVWMDETVASNGKRFLLKIGTATVPAVLSRVVDILDIESLQRQPATRLALNAIGRVEIETTVPVTFDPYLENRSMGGFILIDGLTLRTVAAGLAIGSLDRATNVHHQPQDVTPAIREQAKGQRAMVVWLTGLPSSGKSTIANIVERKLVALGHQTMLLDGDNLRQGLNADLGFDATSRAENVRRVGEVAKLMADAGLITIVALVSPFQADRQRAASLLPDGRFLEIFIDTPLDICRLRDPKGLYRKAQTGRINDFTGFGQAYERPENPALTVKTAEMDAEAGAELIVQLVRARH
;
A
#
# COMPACT_ATOMS: atom_id res chain seq x y z
N MET A 1 8.31 36.95 3.82
CA MET A 1 9.43 37.37 2.95
C MET A 1 10.07 38.64 3.50
N ASP A 2 11.37 38.88 3.26
CA ASP A 2 12.06 40.16 3.57
C ASP A 2 11.98 41.12 2.37
N ALA A 3 11.38 42.30 2.54
CA ALA A 3 11.15 43.28 1.47
C ALA A 3 12.44 43.77 0.78
N ARG A 4 13.59 43.70 1.46
CA ARG A 4 14.88 44.08 0.87
C ARG A 4 15.35 43.06 -0.16
N LYS A 5 15.13 41.78 0.12
CA LYS A 5 15.63 40.66 -0.70
C LYS A 5 14.68 40.27 -1.84
N GLY A 6 13.38 40.52 -1.68
CA GLY A 6 12.38 40.11 -2.67
C GLY A 6 12.19 38.59 -2.73
N LEU A 7 11.79 38.09 -3.91
CA LEU A 7 11.41 36.69 -4.12
C LEU A 7 12.63 35.76 -4.25
N MET A 8 12.96 35.08 -3.15
CA MET A 8 14.05 34.10 -3.08
C MET A 8 13.60 32.69 -3.49
N GLU A 9 14.54 31.81 -3.85
CA GLU A 9 14.30 30.39 -4.15
C GLU A 9 13.51 29.69 -3.04
N GLN A 10 13.85 29.95 -1.77
CA GLN A 10 13.13 29.41 -0.62
C GLN A 10 11.64 29.83 -0.60
N THR A 11 11.30 31.04 -1.03
CA THR A 11 9.90 31.49 -1.08
C THR A 11 9.16 30.79 -2.22
N ARG A 12 9.80 30.63 -3.38
CA ARG A 12 9.26 29.86 -4.51
C ARG A 12 9.00 28.41 -4.12
N ARG A 13 9.96 27.79 -3.43
CA ARG A 13 9.86 26.43 -2.88
C ARG A 13 8.68 26.29 -1.93
N HIS A 14 8.57 27.17 -0.94
CA HIS A 14 7.45 27.10 0.01
C HIS A 14 6.11 27.28 -0.70
N ALA A 15 6.00 28.21 -1.66
CA ALA A 15 4.78 28.37 -2.42
C ALA A 15 4.45 27.12 -3.27
N ALA A 16 5.43 26.50 -3.92
CA ALA A 16 5.24 25.24 -4.63
C ALA A 16 4.77 24.11 -3.68
N ILE A 17 5.39 23.97 -2.50
CA ILE A 17 4.99 23.00 -1.47
C ILE A 17 3.57 23.29 -0.99
N VAL A 18 3.24 24.54 -0.68
CA VAL A 18 1.91 24.98 -0.21
C VAL A 18 0.83 24.64 -1.25
N SER A 19 1.12 24.88 -2.54
CA SER A 19 0.24 24.50 -3.66
C SER A 19 0.06 22.98 -3.74
N LEU A 20 1.14 22.21 -3.66
CA LEU A 20 1.10 20.74 -3.67
C LEU A 20 0.31 20.18 -2.48
N LEU A 21 0.48 20.75 -1.29
CA LEU A 21 -0.31 20.44 -0.09
C LEU A 21 -1.77 20.92 -0.18
N GLY A 22 -2.21 21.37 -1.36
CA GLY A 22 -3.59 21.76 -1.64
C GLY A 22 -4.05 22.97 -0.83
N ILE A 23 -3.13 23.74 -0.23
CA ILE A 23 -3.49 24.92 0.55
C ILE A 23 -3.99 25.99 -0.44
N ARG A 24 -5.27 26.31 -0.33
CA ARG A 24 -5.98 27.17 -1.29
C ARG A 24 -5.80 28.66 -1.05
N HIS A 25 -5.62 29.04 0.21
CA HIS A 25 -5.52 30.43 0.65
C HIS A 25 -4.11 30.71 1.16
N VAL A 26 -3.42 31.67 0.53
CA VAL A 26 -2.03 32.01 0.84
C VAL A 26 -1.89 33.50 1.12
N VAL A 27 -1.16 33.83 2.19
CA VAL A 27 -0.81 35.19 2.53
C VAL A 27 0.69 35.41 2.29
N LEU A 28 1.03 36.33 1.39
CA LEU A 28 2.40 36.79 1.22
C LEU A 28 2.66 37.96 2.19
N ALA A 29 3.16 37.63 3.37
CA ALA A 29 3.66 38.62 4.33
C ALA A 29 4.99 39.23 3.84
N VAL A 30 4.93 40.44 3.28
CA VAL A 30 6.10 41.23 2.85
C VAL A 30 6.62 42.02 4.05
N ASN A 31 7.46 41.37 4.84
CA ASN A 31 7.97 41.88 6.11
C ASN A 31 9.17 42.83 5.93
N LYS A 32 9.45 43.67 6.94
CA LYS A 32 10.52 44.68 6.98
C LYS A 32 10.32 45.82 5.97
N ILE A 33 9.07 46.18 5.72
CA ILE A 33 8.75 47.31 4.83
C ILE A 33 9.31 48.65 5.36
N ASP A 34 9.56 48.75 6.67
CA ASP A 34 10.21 49.90 7.30
C ASP A 34 11.64 50.13 6.82
N LEU A 35 12.36 49.04 6.52
CA LEU A 35 13.75 49.11 6.03
C LEU A 35 13.87 49.50 4.55
N VAL A 36 12.75 49.54 3.83
CA VAL A 36 12.67 50.08 2.46
C VAL A 36 11.85 51.36 2.41
N GLY A 37 11.72 52.05 3.56
CA GLY A 37 11.07 53.35 3.65
C GLY A 37 9.58 53.34 3.32
N PHE A 38 8.88 52.23 3.59
CA PHE A 38 7.45 52.08 3.26
C PHE A 38 7.13 52.29 1.76
N SER A 39 8.09 51.99 0.88
CA SER A 39 7.99 52.19 -0.57
C SER A 39 6.91 51.34 -1.22
N GLU A 40 5.91 52.01 -1.82
CA GLU A 40 4.87 51.36 -2.64
C GLU A 40 5.49 50.65 -3.83
N ALA A 41 6.40 51.30 -4.56
CA ALA A 41 7.03 50.74 -5.76
C ALA A 41 7.71 49.40 -5.46
N ARG A 42 8.46 49.31 -4.35
CA ARG A 42 9.11 48.05 -3.95
C ARG A 42 8.11 46.96 -3.59
N PHE A 43 7.03 47.32 -2.91
CA PHE A 43 5.97 46.35 -2.58
C PHE A 43 5.28 45.82 -3.85
N ARG A 44 4.89 46.71 -4.78
CA ARG A 44 4.24 46.35 -6.05
C ARG A 44 5.12 45.49 -6.94
N GLU A 45 6.43 45.76 -6.98
CA GLU A 45 7.41 44.91 -7.68
C GLU A 45 7.39 43.47 -7.13
N ILE A 46 7.44 43.32 -5.80
CA ILE A 46 7.41 42.02 -5.13
C ILE A 46 6.07 41.31 -5.35
N GLU A 47 4.97 42.04 -5.22
CA GLU A 47 3.61 41.53 -5.44
C GLU A 47 3.44 41.03 -6.88
N ALA A 48 3.88 41.80 -7.87
CA ALA A 48 3.84 41.40 -9.28
C ALA A 48 4.72 40.17 -9.56
N ALA A 49 5.94 40.14 -9.02
CA ALA A 49 6.85 39.01 -9.18
C ALA A 49 6.28 37.72 -8.56
N PHE A 50 5.68 37.81 -7.37
CA PHE A 50 5.02 36.68 -6.73
C PHE A 50 3.77 36.24 -7.48
N THR A 51 2.94 37.18 -7.94
CA THR A 51 1.72 36.90 -8.71
C THR A 51 2.05 36.17 -10.01
N ALA A 52 3.08 36.62 -10.75
CA ALA A 52 3.54 35.96 -11.96
C ALA A 52 4.04 34.53 -11.69
N PHE A 53 4.78 34.33 -10.58
CA PHE A 53 5.25 33.01 -10.17
C PHE A 53 4.11 32.08 -9.69
N ALA A 54 3.11 32.64 -9.00
CA ALA A 54 2.01 31.89 -8.40
C ALA A 54 0.86 31.59 -9.36
N ALA A 55 0.79 32.28 -10.51
CA ALA A 55 -0.23 32.04 -11.53
C ALA A 55 -0.43 30.56 -11.91
N PRO A 56 0.63 29.75 -12.16
CA PRO A 56 0.48 28.32 -12.44
C PRO A 56 0.14 27.46 -11.20
N LEU A 57 0.26 27.98 -9.97
CA LEU A 57 0.07 27.23 -8.72
C LEU A 57 -1.41 27.15 -8.26
N ALA A 58 -2.33 27.77 -9.01
CA ALA A 58 -3.78 27.66 -8.87
C ALA A 58 -4.34 27.89 -7.44
N PHE A 59 -3.73 28.81 -6.67
CA PHE A 59 -4.30 29.25 -5.39
C PHE A 59 -5.67 29.90 -5.60
N HIS A 60 -6.62 29.62 -4.71
CA HIS A 60 -7.95 30.27 -4.75
C HIS A 60 -7.84 31.73 -4.33
N SER A 61 -6.99 32.04 -3.35
CA SER A 61 -6.64 33.41 -3.00
C SER A 61 -5.18 33.53 -2.63
N ALA A 62 -4.53 34.55 -3.17
CA ALA A 62 -3.19 34.97 -2.78
C ALA A 62 -3.21 36.46 -2.44
N VAL A 63 -3.02 36.81 -1.17
CA VAL A 63 -3.05 38.21 -0.71
C VAL A 63 -1.66 38.63 -0.24
N ALA A 64 -1.11 39.68 -0.86
CA ALA A 64 0.13 40.30 -0.39
C ALA A 64 -0.17 41.39 0.64
N ILE A 65 0.54 41.35 1.78
CA ILE A 65 0.37 42.31 2.88
C ILE A 65 1.74 42.94 3.19
N PRO A 66 1.92 44.26 3.01
CA PRO A 66 3.13 44.96 3.40
C PRO A 66 3.13 45.15 4.91
N LEU A 67 4.09 44.57 5.64
CA LEU A 67 4.10 44.67 7.10
C LEU A 67 5.48 44.93 7.69
N SER A 68 5.51 45.45 8.91
CA SER A 68 6.70 45.47 9.75
C SER A 68 6.39 44.75 11.06
N ALA A 69 6.88 43.51 11.19
CA ALA A 69 6.70 42.74 12.42
C ALA A 69 7.33 43.44 13.65
N ARG A 70 8.36 44.26 13.45
CA ARG A 70 9.05 45.00 14.52
C ARG A 70 8.26 46.22 14.99
N LEU A 71 7.63 46.93 14.06
CA LEU A 71 6.94 48.20 14.34
C LEU A 71 5.41 48.06 14.42
N GLY A 72 4.87 46.86 14.16
CA GLY A 72 3.45 46.54 14.24
C GLY A 72 2.63 46.92 12.99
N ASP A 73 3.23 47.52 11.97
CA ASP A 73 2.52 47.99 10.77
C ASP A 73 1.81 46.85 10.03
N ASN A 74 0.50 46.98 9.82
CA ASN A 74 -0.35 46.01 9.11
C ASN A 74 -0.33 44.59 9.71
N VAL A 75 0.09 44.44 10.97
CA VAL A 75 0.05 43.16 11.69
C VAL A 75 -1.32 42.95 12.31
N ALA A 76 -1.69 43.74 13.32
CA ALA A 76 -3.01 43.70 13.94
C ALA A 76 -3.95 44.72 13.27
N GLU A 77 -3.48 45.96 13.13
CA GLU A 77 -4.25 47.09 12.60
C GLU A 77 -3.61 47.65 11.32
N ARG A 78 -4.40 48.39 10.52
CA ARG A 78 -3.90 49.07 9.31
C ARG A 78 -2.93 50.20 9.68
N SER A 79 -1.82 50.28 8.97
CA SER A 79 -0.79 51.29 9.19
C SER A 79 -1.08 52.59 8.45
N ALA A 80 -1.01 53.71 9.17
CA ALA A 80 -1.02 55.05 8.56
C ALA A 80 0.23 55.35 7.71
N ARG A 81 1.31 54.57 7.84
CA ARG A 81 2.55 54.73 7.08
C ARG A 81 2.51 54.09 5.68
N THR A 82 1.47 53.30 5.41
CA THR A 82 1.20 52.73 4.08
C THR A 82 -0.17 53.18 3.58
N PRO A 83 -0.43 54.50 3.40
CA PRO A 83 -1.75 55.00 3.01
C PRO A 83 -2.18 54.53 1.61
N TRP A 84 -1.20 54.13 0.79
CA TRP A 84 -1.39 53.54 -0.54
C TRP A 84 -1.88 52.09 -0.51
N TYR A 85 -1.80 51.40 0.64
CA TYR A 85 -2.26 50.02 0.78
C TYR A 85 -3.70 49.97 1.30
N ALA A 86 -4.64 49.58 0.44
CA ALA A 86 -6.06 49.50 0.78
C ALA A 86 -6.51 48.14 1.35
N GLY A 87 -5.61 47.15 1.40
CA GLY A 87 -5.90 45.78 1.83
C GLY A 87 -6.03 45.59 3.35
N PRO A 88 -6.34 44.37 3.83
CA PRO A 88 -6.51 44.08 5.25
C PRO A 88 -5.16 44.07 6.01
N SER A 89 -5.21 44.23 7.34
CA SER A 89 -4.07 43.81 8.18
C SER A 89 -3.95 42.28 8.18
N LEU A 90 -2.81 41.75 8.59
CA LEU A 90 -2.60 40.30 8.66
C LEU A 90 -3.64 39.62 9.55
N LEU A 91 -3.88 40.15 10.76
CA LEU A 91 -4.87 39.61 11.69
C LEU A 91 -6.29 39.72 11.12
N GLY A 92 -6.66 40.89 10.59
CA GLY A 92 -8.00 41.08 10.01
C GLY A 92 -8.26 40.17 8.80
N HIS A 93 -7.23 39.80 8.05
CA HIS A 93 -7.37 38.78 7.02
C HIS A 93 -7.56 37.39 7.62
N LEU A 94 -6.74 36.97 8.59
CA LEU A 94 -6.84 35.63 9.21
C LEU A 94 -8.19 35.38 9.90
N GLU A 95 -8.86 36.42 10.40
CA GLU A 95 -10.20 36.32 11.01
C GLU A 95 -11.33 36.17 9.99
N THR A 96 -11.10 36.55 8.73
CA THR A 96 -12.13 36.60 7.68
C THR A 96 -11.97 35.53 6.60
N VAL A 97 -10.83 34.84 6.56
CA VAL A 97 -10.60 33.75 5.62
C VAL A 97 -11.58 32.62 5.88
N GLU A 98 -12.37 32.28 4.87
CA GLU A 98 -13.24 31.12 4.91
C GLU A 98 -12.40 29.84 5.04
N THR A 99 -12.60 29.10 6.13
CA THR A 99 -11.99 27.78 6.31
C THR A 99 -12.90 26.71 5.71
N ASP A 100 -12.32 25.85 4.85
CA ASP A 100 -13.00 24.81 4.09
C ASP A 100 -14.09 24.03 4.87
N THR A 101 -15.36 24.36 4.65
CA THR A 101 -16.55 23.60 5.11
C THR A 101 -16.87 22.38 4.24
N GLU A 102 -16.09 22.14 3.18
CA GLU A 102 -16.30 21.06 2.20
C GLU A 102 -16.19 19.65 2.81
N ALA A 103 -15.36 19.48 3.84
CA ALA A 103 -15.14 18.17 4.47
C ALA A 103 -16.44 17.57 5.04
N ALA A 104 -17.40 18.38 5.48
CA ALA A 104 -18.67 17.89 6.02
C ALA A 104 -19.67 17.44 4.94
N GLY A 105 -19.55 17.95 3.71
CA GLY A 105 -20.37 17.57 2.56
C GLY A 105 -19.82 16.41 1.73
N ALA A 106 -18.54 16.07 1.92
CA ALA A 106 -17.88 14.94 1.28
C ALA A 106 -18.42 13.58 1.80
N PRO A 107 -18.14 12.46 1.09
CA PRO A 107 -18.50 11.13 1.55
C PRO A 107 -17.88 10.80 2.92
N LEU A 108 -18.57 9.94 3.69
CA LEU A 108 -18.09 9.49 4.98
C LEU A 108 -16.74 8.76 4.83
N ARG A 109 -15.75 9.19 5.62
CA ARG A 109 -14.49 8.48 5.88
C ARG A 109 -14.23 8.47 7.37
N PHE A 110 -14.20 7.29 7.96
CA PHE A 110 -13.89 7.09 9.36
C PHE A 110 -12.75 6.07 9.50
N PRO A 111 -11.48 6.55 9.53
CA PRO A 111 -10.34 5.69 9.76
C PRO A 111 -10.34 5.21 11.22
N VAL A 112 -10.37 3.89 11.41
CA VAL A 112 -10.37 3.25 12.71
C VAL A 112 -8.98 3.35 13.32
N GLN A 113 -8.88 4.05 14.44
CA GLN A 113 -7.63 4.28 15.16
C GLN A 113 -7.42 3.26 16.28
N TRP A 114 -8.52 2.82 16.89
CA TRP A 114 -8.50 1.92 18.03
C TRP A 114 -9.76 1.05 18.08
N VAL A 115 -9.59 -0.22 18.46
CA VAL A 115 -10.71 -1.14 18.73
C VAL A 115 -10.84 -1.26 20.24
N ASN A 116 -11.92 -0.70 20.79
CA ASN A 116 -12.22 -0.70 22.21
C ASN A 116 -13.08 -1.92 22.58
N ARG A 117 -12.58 -2.73 23.51
CA ARG A 117 -13.27 -3.88 24.11
C ARG A 117 -12.99 -3.89 25.62
N PRO A 118 -13.69 -3.07 26.41
CA PRO A 118 -13.53 -3.03 27.86
C PRO A 118 -14.05 -4.30 28.53
N ASP A 119 -15.03 -4.95 27.92
CA ASP A 119 -15.64 -6.21 28.36
C ASP A 119 -16.05 -7.06 27.13
N GLY A 120 -16.73 -8.19 27.38
CA GLY A 120 -17.17 -9.11 26.33
C GLY A 120 -18.41 -8.66 25.56
N GLU A 121 -19.15 -7.66 26.05
CA GLU A 121 -20.40 -7.18 25.44
C GLU A 121 -20.18 -5.92 24.59
N PHE A 122 -19.25 -5.05 25.00
CA PHE A 122 -18.96 -3.81 24.29
C PHE A 122 -17.84 -3.98 23.27
N ARG A 123 -18.15 -3.70 22.00
CA ARG A 123 -17.18 -3.55 20.92
C ARG A 123 -17.37 -2.23 20.19
N GLY A 124 -16.44 -1.30 20.40
CA GLY A 124 -16.45 0.02 19.78
C GLY A 124 -15.22 0.28 18.92
N PHE A 125 -15.37 1.06 17.86
CA PHE A 125 -14.32 1.45 16.93
C PHE A 125 -14.10 2.95 17.05
N ALA A 126 -13.01 3.34 17.72
CA ALA A 126 -12.69 4.72 17.98
C ALA A 126 -11.83 5.32 16.87
N GLY A 127 -12.12 6.58 16.55
CA GLY A 127 -11.46 7.32 15.49
C GLY A 127 -11.94 8.77 15.44
N THR A 128 -11.52 9.48 14.41
CA THR A 128 -12.01 10.82 14.10
C THR A 128 -12.70 10.75 12.75
N VAL A 129 -13.90 11.34 12.62
CA VAL A 129 -14.58 11.46 11.32
C VAL A 129 -13.68 12.33 10.44
N ALA A 130 -13.03 11.73 9.43
CA ALA A 130 -12.10 12.44 8.57
C ALA A 130 -12.84 13.31 7.55
N SER A 131 -13.95 12.80 7.03
CA SER A 131 -14.85 13.54 6.14
C SER A 131 -16.28 13.00 6.25
N GLY A 132 -17.23 13.81 5.77
CA GLY A 132 -18.65 13.54 5.76
C GLY A 132 -19.29 13.59 7.13
N ARG A 133 -20.40 12.87 7.23
CA ARG A 133 -21.20 12.74 8.44
C ARG A 133 -21.60 11.28 8.63
N VAL A 134 -21.85 10.92 9.86
CA VAL A 134 -22.34 9.60 10.26
C VAL A 134 -23.45 9.77 11.29
N ALA A 135 -24.55 9.08 11.11
CA ALA A 135 -25.69 9.02 12.01
C ALA A 135 -25.96 7.59 12.46
N VAL A 136 -26.63 7.44 13.60
CA VAL A 136 -27.13 6.14 14.05
C VAL A 136 -28.13 5.61 13.01
N GLY A 137 -27.97 4.34 12.62
CA GLY A 137 -28.73 3.68 11.56
C GLY A 137 -28.12 3.82 10.16
N ASP A 138 -27.09 4.65 9.97
CA ASP A 138 -26.44 4.75 8.66
C ASP A 138 -25.78 3.42 8.27
N ARG A 139 -25.96 3.04 7.01
CA ARG A 139 -25.27 1.90 6.42
C ARG A 139 -23.85 2.29 6.06
N VAL A 140 -22.88 1.51 6.53
CA VAL A 140 -21.44 1.71 6.29
C VAL A 140 -20.81 0.45 5.71
N VAL A 141 -19.66 0.64 5.06
CA VAL A 141 -18.83 -0.46 4.55
C VAL A 141 -17.43 -0.38 5.13
N VAL A 142 -16.86 -1.53 5.49
CA VAL A 142 -15.42 -1.65 5.75
C VAL A 142 -14.70 -1.64 4.41
N ALA A 143 -13.94 -0.59 4.12
CA ALA A 143 -13.41 -0.34 2.79
C ALA A 143 -12.62 -1.53 2.22
N ALA A 144 -11.73 -2.12 3.01
CA ALA A 144 -10.84 -3.20 2.59
C ALA A 144 -11.58 -4.53 2.36
N SER A 145 -12.41 -4.99 3.31
CA SER A 145 -13.12 -6.28 3.21
C SER A 145 -14.39 -6.21 2.37
N GLY A 146 -14.98 -5.02 2.23
CA GLY A 146 -16.26 -4.79 1.56
C GLY A 146 -17.48 -5.20 2.37
N GLN A 147 -17.31 -5.69 3.60
CA GLN A 147 -18.44 -6.04 4.47
C GLN A 147 -19.24 -4.80 4.83
N THR A 148 -20.57 -4.88 4.72
CA THR A 148 -21.49 -3.79 5.06
C THR A 148 -22.21 -4.08 6.35
N THR A 149 -22.48 -3.04 7.13
CA THR A 149 -23.29 -3.10 8.37
C THR A 149 -23.93 -1.74 8.62
N GLU A 150 -24.60 -1.57 9.74
CA GLU A 150 -25.23 -0.32 10.19
C GLU A 150 -24.58 0.20 11.47
N ILE A 151 -24.55 1.51 11.63
CA ILE A 151 -24.10 2.16 12.87
C ILE A 151 -25.17 1.95 13.95
N ALA A 152 -24.81 1.25 15.02
CA ALA A 152 -25.72 1.00 16.14
C ALA A 152 -25.75 2.17 17.14
N ARG A 153 -24.57 2.70 17.51
CA ARG A 153 -24.42 3.82 18.45
C ARG A 153 -23.17 4.63 18.12
N ILE A 154 -23.23 5.93 18.40
CA ILE A 154 -22.09 6.85 18.34
C ILE A 154 -21.79 7.30 19.77
N VAL A 155 -20.73 6.76 20.37
CA VAL A 155 -20.39 6.95 21.78
C VAL A 155 -19.30 8.03 21.91
N THR A 156 -19.49 8.96 22.83
CA THR A 156 -18.48 9.95 23.26
C THR A 156 -18.36 9.98 24.78
N PHE A 157 -17.39 10.74 25.30
CA PHE A 157 -17.23 10.90 26.74
C PHE A 157 -18.48 11.46 27.43
N ASP A 158 -19.13 12.44 26.80
CA ASP A 158 -20.33 13.10 27.33
C ASP A 158 -21.64 12.32 27.09
N GLY A 159 -21.53 11.09 26.55
CA GLY A 159 -22.65 10.22 26.21
C GLY A 159 -22.81 9.97 24.72
N ASP A 160 -23.93 9.38 24.36
CA ASP A 160 -24.24 8.97 22.99
C ASP A 160 -24.75 10.14 22.14
N LEU A 161 -24.38 10.15 20.87
CA LEU A 161 -24.79 11.14 19.89
C LEU A 161 -25.69 10.50 18.83
N ALA A 162 -26.66 11.27 18.31
CA ALA A 162 -27.46 10.86 17.16
C ALA A 162 -26.67 10.94 15.84
N ASN A 163 -25.73 11.90 15.74
CA ASN A 163 -24.87 12.07 14.57
C ASN A 163 -23.52 12.72 14.94
N ALA A 164 -22.53 12.51 14.08
CA ALA A 164 -21.22 13.15 14.13
C ALA A 164 -20.79 13.60 12.71
N ALA A 165 -19.94 14.62 12.64
CA ALA A 165 -19.44 15.19 11.41
C ALA A 165 -17.91 15.27 11.43
N ALA A 166 -17.31 15.57 10.28
CA ALA A 166 -15.87 15.74 10.09
C ALA A 166 -15.21 16.56 11.21
N GLY A 167 -14.04 16.11 11.68
CA GLY A 167 -13.27 16.69 12.77
C GLY A 167 -13.64 16.20 14.18
N ARG A 168 -14.79 15.53 14.35
CA ARG A 168 -15.22 15.03 15.67
C ARG A 168 -14.63 13.65 15.96
N SER A 169 -14.06 13.49 17.15
CA SER A 169 -13.62 12.18 17.66
C SER A 169 -14.78 11.46 18.33
N VAL A 170 -15.03 10.22 17.92
CA VAL A 170 -16.15 9.38 18.39
C VAL A 170 -15.75 7.91 18.41
N THR A 171 -16.52 7.10 19.13
CA THR A 171 -16.47 5.64 19.06
C THR A 171 -17.74 5.11 18.41
N LEU A 172 -17.62 4.43 17.27
CA LEU A 172 -18.76 3.83 16.58
C LEU A 172 -18.94 2.39 17.04
N THR A 173 -20.17 1.99 17.33
CA THR A 173 -20.54 0.58 17.48
C THR A 173 -21.32 0.15 16.25
N LEU A 174 -21.19 -1.12 15.86
CA LEU A 174 -21.81 -1.67 14.66
C LEU A 174 -22.91 -2.65 15.07
N LYS A 175 -23.94 -2.76 14.23
CA LYS A 175 -25.09 -3.65 14.47
C LYS A 175 -24.71 -5.12 14.34
N ASP A 176 -23.85 -5.44 13.37
CA ASP A 176 -23.41 -6.80 13.07
C ASP A 176 -21.96 -7.03 13.53
N GLU A 177 -21.60 -8.29 13.79
CA GLU A 177 -20.22 -8.67 14.10
C GLU A 177 -19.34 -8.69 12.86
N VAL A 178 -18.93 -7.51 12.41
CA VAL A 178 -18.01 -7.35 11.28
C VAL A 178 -16.56 -7.34 11.76
N ASP A 179 -15.64 -7.94 10.99
CA ASP A 179 -14.22 -7.86 11.31
C ASP A 179 -13.67 -6.49 10.90
N VAL A 180 -13.13 -5.78 11.88
CA VAL A 180 -12.65 -4.39 11.76
C VAL A 180 -11.50 -4.23 12.72
N ALA A 181 -10.38 -3.79 12.19
CA ALA A 181 -9.12 -3.57 12.90
C ALA A 181 -8.64 -2.12 12.77
N ARG A 182 -7.59 -1.79 13.52
CA ARG A 182 -6.89 -0.51 13.33
C ARG A 182 -6.30 -0.44 11.93
N GLY A 183 -6.50 0.69 11.26
CA GLY A 183 -6.05 0.91 9.88
C GLY A 183 -7.17 0.71 8.86
N ASP A 184 -8.26 0.03 9.23
CA ASP A 184 -9.45 -0.04 8.39
C ASP A 184 -10.18 1.31 8.35
N VAL A 185 -10.97 1.50 7.31
CA VAL A 185 -11.77 2.71 7.11
C VAL A 185 -13.22 2.29 6.93
N LEU A 186 -14.10 2.81 7.79
CA LEU A 186 -15.54 2.77 7.57
C LEU A 186 -15.93 3.91 6.62
N ALA A 187 -16.69 3.61 5.58
CA ALA A 187 -17.03 4.55 4.51
C ALA A 187 -18.48 4.43 4.04
N ASP A 188 -18.94 5.42 3.25
CA ASP A 188 -20.22 5.33 2.52
C ASP A 188 -20.15 4.16 1.50
N PRO A 189 -21.09 3.19 1.56
CA PRO A 189 -21.13 2.05 0.63
C PRO A 189 -21.27 2.42 -0.85
N ARG A 190 -21.84 3.60 -1.15
CA ARG A 190 -22.09 4.08 -2.52
C ARG A 190 -20.90 4.84 -3.10
N GLN A 191 -20.02 5.36 -2.25
CA GLN A 191 -18.85 6.16 -2.63
C GLN A 191 -17.63 5.68 -1.87
N ARG A 192 -17.18 4.46 -2.22
CA ARG A 192 -16.08 3.77 -1.55
C ARG A 192 -14.74 4.41 -1.90
N PRO A 193 -13.79 4.49 -0.93
CA PRO A 193 -12.43 4.93 -1.21
C PRO A 193 -11.68 3.93 -2.09
N THR A 194 -10.52 4.37 -2.60
CA THR A 194 -9.58 3.49 -3.30
C THR A 194 -8.96 2.51 -2.33
N VAL A 195 -8.91 1.23 -2.70
CA VAL A 195 -8.21 0.17 -1.98
C VAL A 195 -7.24 -0.50 -2.95
N THR A 196 -5.94 -0.33 -2.74
CA THR A 196 -4.92 -0.83 -3.67
C THR A 196 -3.61 -1.11 -2.96
N ARG A 197 -2.76 -1.90 -3.63
CA ARG A 197 -1.37 -2.12 -3.24
C ARG A 197 -0.39 -1.26 -4.03
N ARG A 198 -0.83 -0.62 -5.12
CA ARG A 198 0.03 0.11 -6.04
C ARG A 198 -0.62 1.43 -6.40
N PHE A 199 0.06 2.54 -6.10
CA PHE A 199 -0.48 3.86 -6.36
C PHE A 199 0.61 4.86 -6.72
N ALA A 200 0.21 5.88 -7.46
CA ALA A 200 1.05 7.05 -7.74
C ALA A 200 0.91 8.06 -6.62
N ALA A 201 2.00 8.74 -6.29
CA ALA A 201 2.03 9.82 -5.32
C ALA A 201 3.04 10.89 -5.71
N ASP A 202 2.82 12.12 -5.25
CA ASP A 202 3.88 13.13 -5.18
C ASP A 202 4.52 13.07 -3.79
N LEU A 203 5.85 12.98 -3.74
CA LEU A 203 6.64 12.96 -2.50
C LEU A 203 7.46 14.24 -2.36
N VAL A 204 7.50 14.76 -1.13
CA VAL A 204 8.49 15.74 -0.67
C VAL A 204 9.55 14.97 0.12
N TRP A 205 10.75 14.86 -0.42
CA TRP A 205 11.85 14.14 0.20
C TRP A 205 12.59 15.01 1.22
N MET A 206 12.76 14.52 2.44
CA MET A 206 13.25 15.30 3.59
C MET A 206 14.52 14.71 4.23
N ASP A 207 15.04 13.61 3.70
CA ASP A 207 16.24 12.95 4.24
C ASP A 207 17.48 13.24 3.38
N GLU A 208 18.65 13.32 4.01
CA GLU A 208 19.94 13.50 3.33
C GLU A 208 20.30 12.28 2.47
N THR A 209 19.85 11.09 2.86
CA THR A 209 20.04 9.87 2.09
C THR A 209 19.15 9.90 0.86
N VAL A 210 19.75 9.87 -0.32
CA VAL A 210 19.03 9.85 -1.60
C VAL A 210 18.08 8.65 -1.66
N ALA A 211 16.82 8.89 -2.03
CA ALA A 211 15.87 7.83 -2.34
C ALA A 211 16.10 7.30 -3.75
N SER A 212 16.01 5.98 -3.91
CA SER A 212 16.10 5.30 -5.21
C SER A 212 15.11 4.15 -5.27
N ASN A 213 14.82 3.70 -6.49
CA ASN A 213 13.95 2.56 -6.75
C ASN A 213 14.35 1.32 -5.91
N GLY A 214 13.36 0.60 -5.40
CA GLY A 214 13.53 -0.61 -4.59
C GLY A 214 13.78 -0.36 -3.10
N LYS A 215 13.98 0.88 -2.66
CA LYS A 215 14.17 1.19 -1.23
C LYS A 215 12.88 0.92 -0.45
N ARG A 216 13.02 0.26 0.70
CA ARG A 216 11.91 -0.15 1.57
C ARG A 216 11.68 0.85 2.69
N PHE A 217 10.42 1.05 3.06
CA PHE A 217 9.97 1.97 4.10
C PHE A 217 8.81 1.36 4.87
N LEU A 218 8.48 1.94 6.02
CA LEU A 218 7.15 1.87 6.58
C LEU A 218 6.35 3.06 6.05
N LEU A 219 5.20 2.81 5.45
CA LEU A 219 4.27 3.83 5.01
C LEU A 219 3.18 3.97 6.06
N LYS A 220 2.93 5.20 6.52
CA LYS A 220 1.81 5.52 7.40
C LYS A 220 0.82 6.42 6.68
N ILE A 221 -0.38 5.90 6.39
CA ILE A 221 -1.48 6.59 5.72
C ILE A 221 -2.77 6.44 6.55
N GLY A 222 -3.40 7.56 6.89
CA GLY A 222 -4.46 7.58 7.90
C GLY A 222 -4.00 6.92 9.21
N THR A 223 -4.70 5.87 9.64
CA THR A 223 -4.38 5.10 10.86
C THR A 223 -3.58 3.82 10.58
N ALA A 224 -3.36 3.46 9.31
CA ALA A 224 -2.62 2.29 8.87
C ALA A 224 -1.12 2.57 8.79
N THR A 225 -0.31 1.60 9.24
CA THR A 225 1.14 1.58 9.03
C THR A 225 1.52 0.25 8.39
N VAL A 226 2.06 0.28 7.17
CA VAL A 226 2.34 -0.93 6.38
C VAL A 226 3.73 -0.87 5.75
N PRO A 227 4.42 -2.01 5.57
CA PRO A 227 5.64 -2.04 4.78
C PRO A 227 5.37 -1.67 3.32
N ALA A 228 6.20 -0.79 2.78
CA ALA A 228 6.10 -0.24 1.44
C ALA A 228 7.47 -0.21 0.73
N VAL A 229 7.43 -0.18 -0.59
CA VAL A 229 8.60 -0.06 -1.47
C VAL A 229 8.38 1.11 -2.40
N LEU A 230 9.38 1.98 -2.52
CA LEU A 230 9.43 2.96 -3.60
C LEU A 230 9.78 2.20 -4.89
N SER A 231 8.77 1.81 -5.66
CA SER A 231 9.00 0.97 -6.85
C SER A 231 9.65 1.77 -7.97
N ARG A 232 9.27 3.05 -8.13
CA ARG A 232 9.78 3.92 -9.17
C ARG A 232 9.72 5.40 -8.79
N VAL A 233 10.79 6.13 -9.05
CA VAL A 233 10.76 7.58 -9.25
C VAL A 233 10.47 7.85 -10.72
N VAL A 234 9.46 8.67 -11.00
CA VAL A 234 8.97 8.97 -12.35
C VAL A 234 9.59 10.29 -12.83
N ASP A 235 9.41 11.35 -12.04
CA ASP A 235 9.87 12.69 -12.35
C ASP A 235 10.18 13.49 -11.07
N ILE A 236 10.90 14.61 -11.23
CA ILE A 236 11.12 15.64 -10.22
C ILE A 236 10.52 16.94 -10.73
N LEU A 237 9.92 17.71 -9.82
CA LEU A 237 9.49 19.08 -10.06
C LEU A 237 10.67 20.04 -9.91
N ASP A 238 11.01 20.73 -10.99
CA ASP A 238 11.91 21.87 -10.96
C ASP A 238 11.19 23.07 -10.33
N ILE A 239 11.70 23.59 -9.22
CA ILE A 239 11.02 24.62 -8.41
C ILE A 239 11.05 26.01 -9.07
N GLU A 240 12.01 26.26 -9.96
CA GLU A 240 12.15 27.55 -10.62
C GLU A 240 11.19 27.69 -11.80
N SER A 241 11.12 26.65 -12.63
CA SER A 241 10.29 26.58 -13.83
C SER A 241 8.90 25.97 -13.58
N LEU A 242 8.72 25.28 -12.45
CA LEU A 242 7.54 24.46 -12.12
C LEU A 242 7.27 23.35 -13.15
N GLN A 243 8.29 22.96 -13.91
CA GLN A 243 8.19 21.86 -14.88
C GLN A 243 8.66 20.54 -14.27
N ARG A 244 8.03 19.45 -14.69
CA ARG A 244 8.43 18.10 -14.30
C ARG A 244 9.44 17.54 -15.28
N GLN A 245 10.52 16.96 -14.75
CA GLN A 245 11.60 16.36 -15.54
C GLN A 245 11.80 14.91 -15.13
N PRO A 246 11.97 13.97 -16.08
CA PRO A 246 12.20 12.56 -15.76
C PRO A 246 13.40 12.38 -14.82
N ALA A 247 13.23 11.54 -13.80
CA ALA A 247 14.25 11.29 -12.79
C ALA A 247 14.15 9.87 -12.25
N THR A 248 15.24 9.37 -11.66
CA THR A 248 15.31 8.01 -11.07
C THR A 248 15.63 8.01 -9.59
N ARG A 249 15.82 9.19 -8.99
CA ARG A 249 16.28 9.38 -7.61
C ARG A 249 15.66 10.64 -7.02
N LEU A 250 15.50 10.71 -5.69
CA LEU A 250 15.10 11.93 -4.98
C LEU A 250 16.18 12.32 -3.98
N ALA A 251 16.73 13.53 -4.13
CA ALA A 251 17.68 14.12 -3.19
C ALA A 251 16.95 14.94 -2.12
N LEU A 252 17.66 15.37 -1.07
CA LEU A 252 17.11 16.22 -0.02
C LEU A 252 16.39 17.45 -0.61
N ASN A 253 15.17 17.71 -0.16
CA ASN A 253 14.27 18.77 -0.63
C ASN A 253 13.71 18.59 -2.05
N ALA A 254 13.99 17.49 -2.74
CA ALA A 254 13.37 17.21 -4.03
C ALA A 254 11.89 16.90 -3.84
N ILE A 255 11.09 17.38 -4.78
CA ILE A 255 9.68 17.02 -4.91
C ILE A 255 9.56 16.20 -6.18
N GLY A 256 8.95 15.02 -6.13
CA GLY A 256 8.84 14.21 -7.32
C GLY A 256 7.67 13.25 -7.33
N ARG A 257 7.26 12.87 -8.54
CA ARG A 257 6.25 11.83 -8.75
C ARG A 257 6.88 10.47 -8.60
N VAL A 258 6.21 9.61 -7.86
CA VAL A 258 6.65 8.25 -7.59
C VAL A 258 5.52 7.25 -7.72
N GLU A 259 5.91 6.00 -7.86
CA GLU A 259 5.06 4.83 -7.71
C GLU A 259 5.45 4.12 -6.40
N ILE A 260 4.45 3.77 -5.59
CA ILE A 260 4.63 3.07 -4.32
C ILE A 260 3.90 1.74 -4.40
N GLU A 261 4.55 0.68 -3.89
CA GLU A 261 3.97 -0.64 -3.73
C GLU A 261 3.97 -1.06 -2.26
N THR A 262 2.83 -1.52 -1.75
CA THR A 262 2.65 -1.97 -0.36
C THR A 262 2.49 -3.48 -0.25
N THR A 263 2.88 -4.01 0.90
CA THR A 263 2.79 -5.46 1.22
C THR A 263 1.37 -5.93 1.58
N VAL A 264 0.46 -5.02 1.89
CA VAL A 264 -0.98 -5.24 2.05
C VAL A 264 -1.73 -4.07 1.42
N PRO A 265 -2.98 -4.24 0.96
CA PRO A 265 -3.76 -3.14 0.40
C PRO A 265 -3.92 -1.99 1.41
N VAL A 266 -3.79 -0.75 0.93
CA VAL A 266 -4.05 0.47 1.70
C VAL A 266 -5.31 1.14 1.19
N THR A 267 -6.05 1.76 2.11
CA THR A 267 -7.26 2.52 1.78
C THR A 267 -6.95 4.00 1.80
N PHE A 268 -7.24 4.71 0.70
CA PHE A 268 -7.09 6.16 0.62
C PHE A 268 -8.06 6.77 -0.39
N ASP A 269 -8.18 8.09 -0.36
CA ASP A 269 -8.74 8.89 -1.46
C ASP A 269 -7.62 9.78 -2.00
N PRO A 270 -7.65 10.17 -3.28
CA PRO A 270 -6.71 11.15 -3.81
C PRO A 270 -6.61 12.38 -2.89
N TYR A 271 -5.39 12.86 -2.64
CA TYR A 271 -5.13 13.93 -1.68
C TYR A 271 -5.94 15.20 -1.95
N LEU A 272 -6.14 15.52 -3.24
CA LEU A 272 -6.93 16.68 -3.67
C LEU A 272 -8.43 16.52 -3.39
N GLU A 273 -8.93 15.28 -3.30
CA GLU A 273 -10.33 14.98 -2.96
C GLU A 273 -10.54 14.90 -1.45
N ASN A 274 -9.58 14.31 -0.72
CA ASN A 274 -9.61 14.22 0.74
C ASN A 274 -8.20 14.23 1.34
N ARG A 275 -7.80 15.38 1.89
CA ARG A 275 -6.44 15.57 2.42
C ARG A 275 -6.12 14.67 3.61
N SER A 276 -7.12 14.36 4.45
CA SER A 276 -6.94 13.50 5.63
C SER A 276 -6.73 12.03 5.25
N MET A 277 -7.30 11.59 4.12
CA MET A 277 -7.17 10.22 3.64
C MET A 277 -6.01 10.03 2.65
N GLY A 278 -5.69 11.03 1.84
CA GLY A 278 -4.64 10.94 0.82
C GLY A 278 -3.25 11.37 1.29
N GLY A 279 -3.12 11.95 2.48
CA GLY A 279 -1.84 12.35 3.06
C GLY A 279 -1.17 11.19 3.77
N PHE A 280 0.13 10.99 3.53
CA PHE A 280 0.90 9.93 4.19
C PHE A 280 2.34 10.35 4.46
N ILE A 281 3.05 9.55 5.26
CA ILE A 281 4.49 9.69 5.47
C ILE A 281 5.22 8.38 5.18
N LEU A 282 6.46 8.50 4.73
CA LEU A 282 7.41 7.39 4.69
C LEU A 282 8.34 7.47 5.88
N ILE A 283 8.54 6.33 6.53
CA ILE A 283 9.36 6.16 7.72
C ILE A 283 10.44 5.15 7.38
N ASP A 284 11.70 5.49 7.64
CA ASP A 284 12.80 4.56 7.48
C ASP A 284 12.71 3.43 8.52
N GLY A 285 12.74 2.18 8.06
CA GLY A 285 12.48 1.02 8.92
C GLY A 285 13.57 0.73 9.95
N LEU A 286 14.78 1.29 9.79
CA LEU A 286 15.91 1.08 10.69
C LEU A 286 16.05 2.23 11.70
N THR A 287 15.99 3.46 11.20
CA THR A 287 16.19 4.68 12.01
C THR A 287 14.89 5.22 12.60
N LEU A 288 13.74 4.75 12.11
CA LEU A 288 12.39 5.21 12.47
C LEU A 288 12.15 6.71 12.22
N ARG A 289 13.00 7.36 11.42
CA ARG A 289 12.85 8.76 11.03
C ARG A 289 11.82 8.87 9.92
N THR A 290 11.03 9.93 9.96
CA THR A 290 10.20 10.33 8.82
C THR A 290 11.08 10.91 7.73
N VAL A 291 11.16 10.23 6.60
CA VAL A 291 12.07 10.58 5.48
C VAL A 291 11.35 11.30 4.34
N ALA A 292 10.03 11.17 4.24
CA ALA A 292 9.23 11.86 3.23
C ALA A 292 7.80 12.11 3.70
N ALA A 293 7.22 13.18 3.19
CA ALA A 293 5.77 13.43 3.21
C ALA A 293 5.22 13.14 1.80
N GLY A 294 4.05 12.53 1.73
CA GLY A 294 3.47 12.06 0.48
C GLY A 294 2.00 12.40 0.29
N LEU A 295 1.65 12.59 -0.97
CA LEU A 295 0.34 12.99 -1.44
C LEU A 295 -0.14 11.97 -2.46
N ALA A 296 -1.10 11.13 -2.06
CA ALA A 296 -1.61 10.07 -2.93
C ALA A 296 -2.40 10.67 -4.10
N ILE A 297 -2.15 10.18 -5.32
CA ILE A 297 -2.80 10.67 -6.54
C ILE A 297 -3.87 9.69 -7.00
N GLY A 298 -3.57 8.39 -7.03
CA GLY A 298 -4.52 7.38 -7.49
C GLY A 298 -3.90 6.00 -7.67
N SER A 299 -4.76 4.99 -7.79
CA SER A 299 -4.32 3.60 -8.03
C SER A 299 -3.64 3.44 -9.40
N LEU A 300 -2.64 2.56 -9.44
CA LEU A 300 -1.95 2.12 -10.65
C LEU A 300 -2.51 0.78 -11.18
N ASP A 301 -3.54 0.23 -10.53
CA ASP A 301 -4.19 -1.00 -10.99
C ASP A 301 -4.91 -0.76 -12.32
N ARG A 302 -4.73 -1.69 -13.28
CA ARG A 302 -5.34 -1.58 -14.61
C ARG A 302 -6.86 -1.74 -14.62
N ALA A 303 -7.41 -2.39 -13.59
CA ALA A 303 -8.84 -2.54 -13.40
C ALA A 303 -9.30 -1.54 -12.34
N THR A 304 -9.75 -0.36 -12.77
CA THR A 304 -10.38 0.62 -11.90
C THR A 304 -11.76 0.09 -11.46
N ASN A 305 -12.16 0.35 -10.21
CA ASN A 305 -13.45 -0.06 -9.62
C ASN A 305 -13.66 -1.56 -9.29
N VAL A 306 -12.59 -2.35 -9.20
CA VAL A 306 -12.69 -3.70 -8.64
C VAL A 306 -12.60 -3.61 -7.12
N HIS A 307 -13.72 -3.81 -6.45
CA HIS A 307 -13.77 -3.89 -5.00
C HIS A 307 -13.85 -5.34 -4.54
N HIS A 308 -13.28 -5.63 -3.36
CA HIS A 308 -13.53 -6.92 -2.71
C HIS A 308 -15.04 -7.05 -2.45
N GLN A 309 -15.64 -8.10 -3.01
CA GLN A 309 -17.02 -8.46 -2.76
C GLN A 309 -17.03 -9.31 -1.48
N PRO A 310 -17.70 -8.85 -0.39
CA PRO A 310 -17.81 -9.66 0.81
C PRO A 310 -18.52 -10.97 0.45
N GLN A 311 -17.96 -12.08 0.91
CA GLN A 311 -18.60 -13.39 0.81
C GLN A 311 -19.10 -13.78 2.21
N ASP A 312 -20.37 -14.19 2.31
CA ASP A 312 -20.94 -14.66 3.58
C ASP A 312 -20.24 -15.95 4.07
N VAL A 313 -19.66 -16.71 3.14
CA VAL A 313 -18.87 -17.91 3.42
C VAL A 313 -17.39 -17.55 3.36
N THR A 314 -16.77 -17.35 4.53
CA THR A 314 -15.34 -17.02 4.66
C THR A 314 -14.44 -18.27 4.58
N PRO A 315 -13.13 -18.12 4.31
CA PRO A 315 -12.19 -19.24 4.39
C PRO A 315 -12.24 -19.99 5.74
N ALA A 316 -12.39 -19.27 6.85
CA ALA A 316 -12.50 -19.87 8.19
C ALA A 316 -13.76 -20.75 8.33
N ILE A 317 -14.91 -20.30 7.81
CA ILE A 317 -16.13 -21.11 7.77
C ILE A 317 -15.92 -22.38 6.95
N ARG A 318 -15.22 -22.29 5.81
CA ARG A 318 -14.94 -23.46 4.95
C ARG A 318 -13.99 -24.46 5.62
N GLU A 319 -13.01 -23.98 6.38
CA GLU A 319 -12.13 -24.83 7.19
C GLU A 319 -12.88 -25.55 8.29
N GLN A 320 -13.71 -24.82 9.05
CA GLN A 320 -14.55 -25.39 10.09
C GLN A 320 -15.51 -26.45 9.52
N ALA A 321 -16.16 -26.16 8.39
CA ALA A 321 -17.06 -27.09 7.72
C ALA A 321 -16.35 -28.36 7.22
N LYS A 322 -15.06 -28.28 6.89
CA LYS A 322 -14.25 -29.43 6.46
C LYS A 322 -13.51 -30.12 7.61
N GLY A 323 -13.58 -29.59 8.83
CA GLY A 323 -12.82 -30.10 9.97
C GLY A 323 -11.30 -30.09 9.73
N GLN A 324 -10.80 -29.17 8.92
CA GLN A 324 -9.38 -29.14 8.53
C GLN A 324 -8.88 -27.71 8.36
N ARG A 325 -7.62 -27.47 8.72
CA ARG A 325 -6.89 -26.25 8.40
C ARG A 325 -6.39 -26.30 6.96
N ALA A 326 -6.75 -25.30 6.17
CA ALA A 326 -6.32 -25.15 4.80
C ALA A 326 -4.90 -24.58 4.72
N MET A 327 -4.12 -25.11 3.80
CA MET A 327 -2.74 -24.72 3.59
C MET A 327 -2.25 -25.11 2.20
N VAL A 328 -1.14 -24.52 1.77
CA VAL A 328 -0.44 -24.87 0.55
C VAL A 328 0.86 -25.59 0.89
N VAL A 329 1.01 -26.82 0.40
CA VAL A 329 2.21 -27.64 0.51
C VAL A 329 2.95 -27.55 -0.82
N TRP A 330 4.02 -26.75 -0.87
CA TRP A 330 4.72 -26.41 -2.11
C TRP A 330 6.01 -27.20 -2.26
N LEU A 331 6.00 -28.22 -3.12
CA LEU A 331 7.16 -29.04 -3.44
C LEU A 331 7.98 -28.38 -4.56
N THR A 332 9.20 -27.97 -4.24
CA THR A 332 10.18 -27.40 -5.18
C THR A 332 11.44 -28.26 -5.28
N GLY A 333 12.11 -28.25 -6.44
CA GLY A 333 13.31 -29.07 -6.68
C GLY A 333 13.61 -29.22 -8.17
N LEU A 334 14.78 -29.78 -8.49
CA LEU A 334 15.21 -30.01 -9.87
C LEU A 334 14.23 -30.90 -10.66
N PRO A 335 14.11 -30.76 -12.00
CA PRO A 335 13.42 -31.75 -12.81
C PRO A 335 13.88 -33.18 -12.48
N SER A 336 12.97 -34.14 -12.50
CA SER A 336 13.26 -35.55 -12.13
C SER A 336 13.69 -35.81 -10.68
N SER A 337 13.55 -34.83 -9.77
CA SER A 337 13.82 -35.00 -8.33
C SER A 337 12.79 -35.88 -7.60
N GLY A 338 11.66 -36.21 -8.23
CA GLY A 338 10.59 -37.03 -7.65
C GLY A 338 9.40 -36.25 -7.06
N LYS A 339 9.33 -34.93 -7.27
CA LYS A 339 8.22 -34.07 -6.81
C LYS A 339 6.83 -34.64 -7.09
N SER A 340 6.49 -34.88 -8.36
CA SER A 340 5.16 -35.37 -8.75
C SER A 340 4.87 -36.74 -8.13
N THR A 341 5.88 -37.63 -8.05
CA THR A 341 5.73 -38.94 -7.41
C THR A 341 5.39 -38.80 -5.93
N ILE A 342 6.17 -38.02 -5.18
CA ILE A 342 5.95 -37.78 -3.75
C ILE A 342 4.61 -37.07 -3.53
N ALA A 343 4.28 -36.06 -4.35
CA ALA A 343 3.02 -35.33 -4.26
C ALA A 343 1.79 -36.24 -4.40
N ASN A 344 1.81 -37.20 -5.33
CA ASN A 344 0.74 -38.19 -5.47
C ASN A 344 0.60 -39.10 -4.23
N ILE A 345 1.73 -39.50 -3.62
CA ILE A 345 1.72 -40.32 -2.40
C ILE A 345 1.17 -39.52 -1.22
N VAL A 346 1.61 -38.26 -1.05
CA VAL A 346 1.12 -37.33 -0.03
C VAL A 346 -0.39 -37.13 -0.17
N GLU A 347 -0.87 -36.85 -1.38
CA GLU A 347 -2.29 -36.67 -1.66
C GLU A 347 -3.09 -37.93 -1.28
N ARG A 348 -2.66 -39.10 -1.77
CA ARG A 348 -3.31 -40.38 -1.45
C ARG A 348 -3.38 -40.63 0.06
N LYS A 349 -2.30 -40.38 0.79
CA LYS A 349 -2.25 -40.57 2.26
C LYS A 349 -3.17 -39.59 2.99
N LEU A 350 -3.16 -38.31 2.62
CA LEU A 350 -4.03 -37.30 3.24
C LEU A 350 -5.51 -37.59 2.98
N VAL A 351 -5.87 -37.98 1.76
CA VAL A 351 -7.24 -38.41 1.42
C VAL A 351 -7.65 -39.64 2.23
N ALA A 352 -6.76 -40.63 2.38
CA ALA A 352 -7.02 -41.80 3.23
C ALA A 352 -7.23 -41.45 4.71
N LEU A 353 -6.69 -40.33 5.17
CA LEU A 353 -6.91 -39.77 6.51
C LEU A 353 -8.15 -38.88 6.62
N GLY A 354 -8.93 -38.75 5.54
CA GLY A 354 -10.17 -37.97 5.51
C GLY A 354 -9.99 -36.49 5.16
N HIS A 355 -8.78 -36.05 4.79
CA HIS A 355 -8.55 -34.67 4.37
C HIS A 355 -9.01 -34.43 2.92
N GLN A 356 -9.52 -33.24 2.67
CA GLN A 356 -9.87 -32.77 1.33
C GLN A 356 -8.69 -32.04 0.70
N THR A 357 -8.18 -32.57 -0.41
CA THR A 357 -6.96 -32.11 -1.07
C THR A 357 -7.19 -31.71 -2.52
N MET A 358 -6.23 -30.98 -3.09
CA MET A 358 -6.11 -30.76 -4.53
C MET A 358 -4.63 -30.74 -4.94
N LEU A 359 -4.23 -31.60 -5.86
CA LEU A 359 -2.89 -31.62 -6.46
C LEU A 359 -2.79 -30.74 -7.71
N LEU A 360 -1.92 -29.74 -7.66
CA LEU A 360 -1.54 -28.88 -8.76
C LEU A 360 -0.16 -29.29 -9.30
N ASP A 361 -0.15 -30.19 -10.28
CA ASP A 361 1.07 -30.63 -10.97
C ASP A 361 1.41 -29.73 -12.17
N GLY A 362 2.70 -29.38 -12.30
CA GLY A 362 3.17 -28.47 -13.33
C GLY A 362 2.93 -28.90 -14.77
N ASP A 363 2.90 -30.20 -15.06
CA ASP A 363 2.63 -30.69 -16.41
C ASP A 363 1.13 -30.67 -16.72
N ASN A 364 0.29 -31.05 -15.75
CA ASN A 364 -1.17 -31.00 -15.90
C ASN A 364 -1.65 -29.55 -16.10
N LEU A 365 -1.11 -28.61 -15.34
CA LEU A 365 -1.44 -27.19 -15.48
C LEU A 365 -1.07 -26.62 -16.86
N ARG A 366 -0.04 -27.17 -17.52
CA ARG A 366 0.36 -26.79 -18.88
C ARG A 366 -0.53 -27.35 -19.98
N GLN A 367 -1.48 -28.22 -19.65
CA GLN A 367 -2.52 -28.65 -20.60
C GLN A 367 -3.71 -27.67 -20.65
N GLY A 368 -3.81 -26.75 -19.68
CA GLY A 368 -4.91 -25.79 -19.57
C GLY A 368 -4.42 -24.42 -19.14
N LEU A 369 -4.48 -24.13 -17.84
CA LEU A 369 -4.20 -22.80 -17.23
C LEU A 369 -2.90 -22.14 -17.75
N ASN A 370 -1.89 -22.94 -18.03
CA ASN A 370 -0.55 -22.50 -18.43
C ASN A 370 -0.15 -23.04 -19.82
N ALA A 371 -1.11 -23.37 -20.69
CA ALA A 371 -0.86 -23.91 -22.03
C ALA A 371 -0.18 -22.92 -22.98
N ASP A 372 -0.30 -21.62 -22.71
CA ASP A 372 0.34 -20.52 -23.44
C ASP A 372 1.81 -20.29 -23.04
N LEU A 373 2.29 -20.91 -21.96
CA LEU A 373 3.60 -20.61 -21.39
C LEU A 373 4.71 -21.55 -21.90
N GLY A 374 5.85 -20.96 -22.25
CA GLY A 374 7.08 -21.67 -22.57
C GLY A 374 7.84 -22.17 -21.32
N PHE A 375 9.13 -22.44 -21.50
CA PHE A 375 10.04 -22.91 -20.44
C PHE A 375 11.18 -21.94 -20.13
N ASP A 376 11.19 -20.76 -20.76
CA ASP A 376 12.11 -19.67 -20.45
C ASP A 376 11.88 -19.10 -19.04
N ALA A 377 12.78 -18.23 -18.58
CA ALA A 377 12.72 -17.64 -17.24
C ALA A 377 11.41 -16.85 -16.98
N THR A 378 10.94 -16.07 -17.96
CA THR A 378 9.72 -15.26 -17.84
C THR A 378 8.48 -16.14 -17.76
N SER A 379 8.39 -17.15 -18.65
CA SER A 379 7.32 -18.15 -18.64
C SER A 379 7.30 -18.97 -17.34
N ARG A 380 8.48 -19.27 -16.77
CA ARG A 380 8.56 -19.95 -15.46
C ARG A 380 8.09 -19.08 -14.31
N ALA A 381 8.46 -17.79 -14.29
CA ALA A 381 7.98 -16.85 -13.29
C ALA A 381 6.46 -16.68 -13.37
N GLU A 382 5.91 -16.54 -14.58
CA GLU A 382 4.46 -16.44 -14.79
C GLU A 382 3.73 -17.73 -14.41
N ASN A 383 4.31 -18.90 -14.70
CA ASN A 383 3.76 -20.19 -14.28
C ASN A 383 3.66 -20.27 -12.74
N VAL A 384 4.71 -19.87 -12.01
CA VAL A 384 4.67 -19.84 -10.54
C VAL A 384 3.64 -18.84 -10.04
N ARG A 385 3.55 -17.65 -10.64
CA ARG A 385 2.55 -16.62 -10.27
C ARG A 385 1.12 -17.14 -10.43
N ARG A 386 0.75 -17.70 -11.59
CA ARG A 386 -0.60 -18.23 -11.85
C ARG A 386 -0.95 -19.36 -10.90
N VAL A 387 -0.01 -20.29 -10.66
CA VAL A 387 -0.23 -21.42 -9.76
C VAL A 387 -0.34 -20.97 -8.31
N GLY A 388 0.41 -19.95 -7.89
CA GLY A 388 0.26 -19.32 -6.58
C GLY A 388 -1.15 -18.78 -6.34
N GLU A 389 -1.73 -18.06 -7.31
CA GLU A 389 -3.10 -17.53 -7.22
C GLU A 389 -4.15 -18.65 -7.15
N VAL A 390 -4.01 -19.70 -7.96
CA VAL A 390 -4.91 -20.85 -7.90
C VAL A 390 -4.77 -21.61 -6.59
N ALA A 391 -3.54 -21.80 -6.10
CA ALA A 391 -3.30 -22.46 -4.82
C ALA A 391 -3.92 -21.68 -3.66
N LYS A 392 -3.84 -20.34 -3.71
CA LYS A 392 -4.54 -19.46 -2.77
C LYS A 392 -6.06 -19.67 -2.83
N LEU A 393 -6.67 -19.66 -4.01
CA LEU A 393 -8.12 -19.89 -4.14
C LEU A 393 -8.56 -21.25 -3.59
N MET A 394 -7.77 -22.31 -3.79
CA MET A 394 -8.04 -23.63 -3.25
C MET A 394 -7.90 -23.66 -1.71
N ALA A 395 -6.89 -22.97 -1.16
CA ALA A 395 -6.76 -22.80 0.28
C ALA A 395 -7.91 -21.97 0.86
N ASP A 396 -8.34 -20.91 0.18
CA ASP A 396 -9.51 -20.09 0.54
C ASP A 396 -10.82 -20.89 0.46
N ALA A 397 -10.86 -21.96 -0.36
CA ALA A 397 -11.96 -22.93 -0.41
C ALA A 397 -11.91 -23.96 0.74
N GLY A 398 -10.90 -23.91 1.59
CA GLY A 398 -10.70 -24.79 2.75
C GLY A 398 -9.87 -26.04 2.47
N LEU A 399 -9.17 -26.14 1.33
CA LEU A 399 -8.44 -27.35 0.91
C LEU A 399 -6.97 -27.36 1.36
N ILE A 400 -6.41 -28.56 1.52
CA ILE A 400 -4.95 -28.74 1.57
C ILE A 400 -4.45 -28.87 0.13
N THR A 401 -3.82 -27.82 -0.38
CA THR A 401 -3.41 -27.75 -1.78
C THR A 401 -1.95 -28.18 -1.91
N ILE A 402 -1.69 -29.21 -2.69
CA ILE A 402 -0.34 -29.74 -2.92
C ILE A 402 0.13 -29.22 -4.26
N VAL A 403 1.24 -28.50 -4.30
CA VAL A 403 1.81 -27.93 -5.53
C VAL A 403 3.12 -28.63 -5.84
N ALA A 404 3.27 -29.16 -7.05
CA ALA A 404 4.49 -29.82 -7.52
C ALA A 404 5.07 -29.07 -8.71
N LEU A 405 6.02 -28.15 -8.44
CA LEU A 405 6.65 -27.30 -9.47
C LEU A 405 8.17 -27.28 -9.35
N VAL A 406 8.87 -26.94 -10.44
CA VAL A 406 10.32 -26.71 -10.38
C VAL A 406 10.63 -25.41 -9.65
N SER A 407 9.85 -24.34 -9.88
CA SER A 407 9.96 -23.01 -9.21
C SER A 407 11.41 -22.60 -8.88
N PRO A 408 12.28 -22.37 -9.89
CA PRO A 408 13.73 -22.30 -9.70
C PRO A 408 14.21 -21.05 -8.97
N PHE A 409 13.41 -19.98 -8.90
CA PHE A 409 13.80 -18.69 -8.34
C PHE A 409 13.18 -18.46 -6.96
N GLN A 410 13.99 -18.04 -6.00
CA GLN A 410 13.59 -17.75 -4.62
C GLN A 410 12.56 -16.63 -4.56
N ALA A 411 12.71 -15.57 -5.36
CA ALA A 411 11.80 -14.44 -5.41
C ALA A 411 10.36 -14.85 -5.80
N ASP A 412 10.21 -15.82 -6.70
CA ASP A 412 8.90 -16.29 -7.15
C ASP A 412 8.22 -17.15 -6.08
N ARG A 413 8.99 -17.98 -5.37
CA ARG A 413 8.48 -18.78 -4.23
C ARG A 413 8.06 -17.89 -3.06
N GLN A 414 8.84 -16.86 -2.74
CA GLN A 414 8.48 -15.85 -1.74
C GLN A 414 7.22 -15.07 -2.12
N ARG A 415 7.03 -14.77 -3.41
CA ARG A 415 5.80 -14.15 -3.90
C ARG A 415 4.59 -15.07 -3.74
N ALA A 416 4.72 -16.36 -4.06
CA ALA A 416 3.64 -17.32 -3.84
C ALA A 416 3.31 -17.48 -2.34
N ALA A 417 4.32 -17.48 -1.48
CA ALA A 417 4.12 -17.55 -0.03
C ALA A 417 3.38 -16.32 0.53
N SER A 418 3.68 -15.11 0.03
CA SER A 418 3.05 -13.87 0.51
C SER A 418 1.59 -13.68 0.09
N LEU A 419 1.05 -14.56 -0.76
CA LEU A 419 -0.38 -14.61 -1.08
C LEU A 419 -1.24 -15.19 0.05
N LEU A 420 -0.62 -15.91 0.98
CA LEU A 420 -1.28 -16.66 2.04
C LEU A 420 -0.96 -16.06 3.42
N PRO A 421 -1.87 -16.18 4.40
CA PRO A 421 -1.57 -15.86 5.79
C PRO A 421 -0.39 -16.65 6.35
N ASP A 422 0.30 -16.08 7.34
CA ASP A 422 1.44 -16.72 7.99
C ASP A 422 1.13 -18.14 8.48
N GLY A 423 2.04 -19.06 8.18
CA GLY A 423 1.91 -20.48 8.54
C GLY A 423 0.97 -21.29 7.65
N ARG A 424 0.40 -20.73 6.58
CA ARG A 424 -0.41 -21.46 5.59
C ARG A 424 0.34 -21.86 4.32
N PHE A 425 1.62 -21.52 4.21
CA PHE A 425 2.49 -21.94 3.12
C PHE A 425 3.66 -22.77 3.66
N LEU A 426 3.79 -24.01 3.20
CA LEU A 426 4.86 -24.94 3.57
C LEU A 426 5.75 -25.19 2.36
N GLU A 427 6.92 -24.56 2.33
CA GLU A 427 7.93 -24.81 1.30
C GLU A 427 8.67 -26.13 1.58
N ILE A 428 8.48 -27.13 0.72
CA ILE A 428 9.11 -28.44 0.82
C ILE A 428 10.21 -28.55 -0.25
N PHE A 429 11.46 -28.65 0.18
CA PHE A 429 12.57 -28.83 -0.75
C PHE A 429 12.80 -30.33 -1.03
N ILE A 430 12.51 -30.75 -2.26
CA ILE A 430 12.84 -32.09 -2.74
C ILE A 430 14.29 -32.07 -3.24
N ASP A 431 15.19 -32.47 -2.35
CA ASP A 431 16.62 -32.45 -2.58
C ASP A 431 17.07 -33.76 -3.22
N THR A 432 17.55 -33.65 -4.46
CA THR A 432 18.11 -34.75 -5.22
C THR A 432 19.34 -34.25 -5.96
N PRO A 433 20.51 -34.90 -5.81
CA PRO A 433 21.68 -34.61 -6.61
C PRO A 433 21.40 -34.63 -8.13
N LEU A 434 22.03 -33.72 -8.87
CA LEU A 434 21.78 -33.52 -10.30
C LEU A 434 22.14 -34.74 -11.16
N ASP A 435 23.20 -35.44 -10.79
CA ASP A 435 23.64 -36.72 -11.37
C ASP A 435 22.56 -37.80 -11.23
N ILE A 436 21.92 -37.90 -10.06
CA ILE A 436 20.80 -38.82 -9.84
C ILE A 436 19.56 -38.39 -10.65
N CYS A 437 19.27 -37.09 -10.74
CA CYS A 437 18.17 -36.58 -11.58
C CYS A 437 18.37 -36.95 -13.05
N ARG A 438 19.61 -36.84 -13.54
CA ARG A 438 20.01 -37.23 -14.90
C ARG A 438 19.93 -38.73 -15.14
N LEU A 439 20.27 -39.54 -14.13
CA LEU A 439 20.17 -40.99 -14.22
C LEU A 439 18.71 -41.45 -14.29
N ARG A 440 17.82 -40.85 -13.49
CA ARG A 440 16.40 -41.20 -13.43
C ARG A 440 15.66 -40.81 -14.72
N ASP A 441 15.90 -39.59 -15.21
CA ASP A 441 15.33 -38.93 -16.41
C ASP A 441 14.10 -39.61 -17.07
N PRO A 442 12.97 -39.79 -16.35
CA PRO A 442 11.86 -40.61 -16.81
C PRO A 442 11.16 -40.03 -18.05
N LYS A 443 11.34 -38.72 -18.28
CA LYS A 443 10.78 -37.97 -19.42
C LYS A 443 11.80 -37.70 -20.52
N GLY A 444 13.05 -38.19 -20.36
CA GLY A 444 14.14 -37.99 -21.32
C GLY A 444 14.54 -36.52 -21.53
N LEU A 445 14.26 -35.64 -20.57
CA LEU A 445 14.46 -34.20 -20.69
C LEU A 445 15.93 -33.81 -20.58
N TYR A 446 16.68 -34.46 -19.67
CA TYR A 446 18.13 -34.23 -19.56
C TYR A 446 18.87 -34.70 -20.81
N ARG A 447 18.47 -35.84 -21.39
CA ARG A 447 19.02 -36.34 -22.67
C ARG A 447 18.74 -35.39 -23.85
N LYS A 448 17.56 -34.77 -23.89
CA LYS A 448 17.18 -33.77 -24.92
C LYS A 448 17.94 -32.45 -24.73
N ALA A 449 18.18 -32.02 -23.50
CA ALA A 449 18.97 -30.82 -23.21
C ALA A 449 20.45 -31.00 -23.61
N GLN A 450 21.05 -32.17 -23.31
CA GLN A 450 22.43 -32.50 -23.70
C GLN A 450 22.65 -32.54 -25.22
N THR A 451 21.62 -32.85 -26.00
CA THR A 451 21.68 -32.87 -27.48
C THR A 451 21.36 -31.52 -28.12
N GLY A 452 21.25 -30.45 -27.33
CA GLY A 452 20.97 -29.10 -27.82
C GLY A 452 19.54 -28.89 -28.32
N ARG A 453 18.61 -29.82 -28.02
CA ARG A 453 17.20 -29.72 -28.43
C ARG A 453 16.35 -28.93 -27.43
N ILE A 454 16.88 -28.61 -26.25
CA ILE A 454 16.24 -27.77 -25.22
C ILE A 454 17.31 -26.82 -24.66
N ASN A 455 17.19 -25.53 -24.96
CA ASN A 455 18.21 -24.54 -24.61
C ASN A 455 18.04 -23.93 -23.20
N ASP A 456 16.83 -24.00 -22.60
CA ASP A 456 16.48 -23.34 -21.33
C ASP A 456 16.08 -24.32 -20.22
N PHE A 457 16.91 -25.33 -19.95
CA PHE A 457 16.59 -26.39 -18.99
C PHE A 457 17.13 -26.11 -17.58
N THR A 458 16.29 -26.21 -16.55
CA THR A 458 16.75 -26.01 -15.17
C THR A 458 17.75 -27.09 -14.76
N GLY A 459 18.96 -26.68 -14.36
CA GLY A 459 20.09 -27.60 -14.12
C GLY A 459 20.95 -27.90 -15.36
N PHE A 460 20.67 -27.25 -16.50
CA PHE A 460 21.48 -27.23 -17.71
C PHE A 460 21.30 -25.87 -18.43
N GLY A 461 22.13 -24.87 -18.09
CA GLY A 461 22.06 -23.51 -18.65
C GLY A 461 21.34 -22.48 -17.77
N GLN A 462 20.28 -22.88 -17.04
CA GLN A 462 19.59 -22.01 -16.07
C GLN A 462 19.82 -22.49 -14.63
N ALA A 463 20.23 -21.58 -13.75
CA ALA A 463 20.49 -21.83 -12.34
C ALA A 463 19.20 -22.18 -11.56
N TYR A 464 19.34 -23.00 -10.53
CA TYR A 464 18.30 -23.32 -9.55
C TYR A 464 18.72 -22.78 -8.19
N GLU A 465 17.94 -21.87 -7.63
CA GLU A 465 18.17 -21.30 -6.31
C GLU A 465 17.54 -22.20 -5.25
N ARG A 466 18.37 -22.89 -4.48
CA ARG A 466 17.90 -23.76 -3.39
C ARG A 466 17.18 -22.92 -2.32
N PRO A 467 16.06 -23.40 -1.75
CA PRO A 467 15.41 -22.73 -0.62
C PRO A 467 16.36 -22.51 0.55
N GLU A 468 16.38 -21.30 1.10
CA GLU A 468 17.23 -20.95 2.25
C GLU A 468 16.68 -21.53 3.56
N ASN A 469 15.36 -21.49 3.76
CA ASN A 469 14.68 -21.93 4.98
C ASN A 469 13.41 -22.73 4.66
N PRO A 470 13.53 -23.90 3.99
CA PRO A 470 12.36 -24.73 3.71
C PRO A 470 11.75 -25.28 5.01
N ALA A 471 10.43 -25.46 5.03
CA ALA A 471 9.73 -26.09 6.16
C ALA A 471 10.16 -27.56 6.35
N LEU A 472 10.56 -28.23 5.26
CA LEU A 472 11.13 -29.57 5.28
C LEU A 472 12.03 -29.78 4.06
N THR A 473 13.15 -30.48 4.25
CA THR A 473 14.00 -30.97 3.16
C THR A 473 13.88 -32.49 3.06
N VAL A 474 13.47 -32.99 1.90
CA VAL A 474 13.32 -34.41 1.59
C VAL A 474 14.45 -34.86 0.69
N LYS A 475 15.39 -35.63 1.23
CA LYS A 475 16.58 -36.10 0.52
C LYS A 475 16.33 -37.42 -0.19
N THR A 476 15.80 -37.36 -1.41
CA THR A 476 15.36 -38.55 -2.18
C THR A 476 16.49 -39.46 -2.71
N ALA A 477 17.75 -39.13 -2.41
CA ALA A 477 18.90 -40.02 -2.62
C ALA A 477 19.11 -40.96 -1.42
N GLU A 478 18.67 -40.54 -0.23
CA GLU A 478 18.85 -41.23 1.04
C GLU A 478 17.58 -41.96 1.49
N MET A 479 16.43 -41.64 0.89
CA MET A 479 15.13 -42.25 1.20
C MET A 479 14.27 -42.45 -0.04
N ASP A 480 13.36 -43.41 0.04
CA ASP A 480 12.37 -43.63 -1.01
C ASP A 480 11.22 -42.59 -0.97
N ALA A 481 10.34 -42.66 -1.97
CA ALA A 481 9.25 -41.70 -2.11
C ALA A 481 8.16 -41.86 -1.04
N GLU A 482 7.97 -43.07 -0.48
CA GLU A 482 6.98 -43.34 0.58
C GLU A 482 7.44 -42.73 1.91
N ALA A 483 8.69 -42.95 2.30
CA ALA A 483 9.29 -42.34 3.48
C ALA A 483 9.31 -40.81 3.39
N GLY A 484 9.67 -40.26 2.22
CA GLY A 484 9.62 -38.81 1.99
C GLY A 484 8.22 -38.23 2.09
N ALA A 485 7.21 -38.94 1.56
CA ALA A 485 5.82 -38.53 1.66
C ALA A 485 5.29 -38.60 3.11
N GLU A 486 5.69 -39.62 3.87
CA GLU A 486 5.31 -39.77 5.27
C GLU A 486 5.76 -38.57 6.13
N LEU A 487 6.99 -38.07 5.93
CA LEU A 487 7.48 -36.87 6.60
C LEU A 487 6.64 -35.63 6.29
N ILE A 488 6.21 -35.46 5.04
CA ILE A 488 5.36 -34.34 4.63
C ILE A 488 3.97 -34.45 5.27
N VAL A 489 3.38 -35.66 5.29
CA VAL A 489 2.08 -35.90 5.93
C VAL A 489 2.13 -35.62 7.42
N GLN A 490 3.21 -36.04 8.11
CA GLN A 490 3.42 -35.74 9.52
C GLN A 490 3.54 -34.24 9.79
N LEU A 491 4.28 -33.51 8.94
CA LEU A 491 4.39 -32.06 9.05
C LEU A 491 3.04 -31.37 8.89
N VAL A 492 2.23 -31.79 7.92
CA VAL A 492 0.87 -31.24 7.69
C VAL A 492 0.00 -31.49 8.93
N ARG A 493 0.00 -32.71 9.46
CA ARG A 493 -0.78 -33.08 10.66
C ARG A 493 -0.35 -32.32 11.91
N ALA A 494 0.93 -32.02 12.08
CA ALA A 494 1.41 -31.24 13.22
C ALA A 494 0.92 -29.77 13.22
N ARG A 495 0.32 -29.30 12.12
CA ARG A 495 -0.22 -27.94 11.97
C ARG A 495 -1.75 -27.88 12.10
N HIS A 496 -2.40 -29.03 12.26
CA HIS A 496 -3.84 -29.18 12.48
C HIS A 496 -4.23 -28.99 13.94
#